data_AF-A0A7J8DN53-F1
#
_entry.id   AF-A0A7J8DN53-F1
#
_cell.length_a   1.000
_cell.length_b   1.000
_cell.length_c   1.000
_cell.angle_alpha   90.00
_cell.angle_beta   90.00
_cell.angle_gamma   90.00
#
_symmetry.space_group_name_H-M   'P 1'
#
loop_
_entity.id
_entity.type
_entity.pdbx_description
1 polymer ?
#
loop_
_entity_poly.entity_id
_entity_poly.type
_entity_poly.pdbx_seq_one_letter_code
_entity_poly.pdbx_strand_id
1 'polypeptide(L)'
;MYLNNRLALPVNSSPAVVFSRQHFQDTNDQLRFAANLISGVLNYKALLDSHSIPTDYGKGQLSGQPLCMKQYYGLFSSYRLPGHTQDTLVAQRSSVMPEPEHIIVACYNQFFVLDVVTNFRRLSEGDLFTQLRKIVKMASNEDERLPPIGLLTSDARSQWAEARTVLVKGQRQCPASPRSSHPHAHWLPCAGSAPCHPHLALHGR
;
A
#
# COMPACT_ATOMS: atom_id res chain seq x y z
N MET A 1 -16.34 7.83 -14.48
CA MET A 1 -15.27 7.12 -15.22
C MET A 1 -14.88 5.81 -14.54
N TYR A 2 -14.32 5.81 -13.32
CA TYR A 2 -13.74 4.58 -12.73
C TYR A 2 -14.71 3.69 -11.93
N LEU A 3 -15.50 4.27 -11.03
CA LEU A 3 -16.17 3.53 -9.95
C LEU A 3 -17.31 2.59 -10.41
N ASN A 4 -17.93 2.86 -11.56
CA ASN A 4 -18.95 2.00 -12.14
C ASN A 4 -18.38 0.91 -13.04
N ASN A 5 -17.08 0.97 -13.40
CA ASN A 5 -16.46 -0.06 -14.23
C ASN A 5 -16.32 -1.35 -13.41
N ARG A 6 -16.85 -2.46 -13.94
CA ARG A 6 -16.89 -3.77 -13.27
C ARG A 6 -15.74 -4.69 -13.69
N LEU A 7 -14.97 -4.33 -14.72
CA LEU A 7 -13.79 -5.09 -15.13
C LEU A 7 -12.74 -5.14 -14.02
N ALA A 8 -11.95 -6.22 -14.02
CA ALA A 8 -10.79 -6.37 -13.17
C ALA A 8 -9.84 -5.17 -13.27
N LEU A 9 -9.23 -4.76 -12.15
CA LEU A 9 -8.31 -3.60 -12.16
C LEU A 9 -7.04 -3.82 -12.98
N PRO A 10 -6.35 -4.98 -12.89
CA PRO A 10 -5.17 -5.25 -13.69
C PRO A 10 -5.48 -5.15 -15.18
N VAL A 11 -4.57 -4.54 -15.95
CA VAL A 11 -4.68 -4.29 -17.40
C VAL A 11 -5.79 -3.30 -17.80
N ASN A 12 -6.99 -3.39 -17.24
CA ASN A 12 -8.14 -2.60 -17.70
C ASN A 12 -8.23 -1.20 -17.09
N SER A 13 -7.67 -0.97 -15.89
CA SER A 13 -7.84 0.30 -15.17
C SER A 13 -6.59 0.80 -14.47
N SER A 14 -5.75 -0.07 -13.91
CA SER A 14 -4.57 0.34 -13.15
C SER A 14 -3.38 0.55 -14.08
N PRO A 15 -2.88 1.80 -14.24
CA PRO A 15 -1.67 2.04 -15.01
C PRO A 15 -0.43 1.51 -14.26
N ALA A 16 0.65 1.26 -15.00
CA ALA A 16 1.94 0.86 -14.45
C ALA A 16 3.04 1.84 -14.89
N VAL A 17 3.97 2.11 -13.98
CA VAL A 17 5.21 2.86 -14.27
C VAL A 17 6.38 1.89 -14.12
N VAL A 18 7.22 1.80 -15.15
CA VAL A 18 8.40 0.92 -15.15
C VAL A 18 9.64 1.78 -14.95
N PHE A 19 10.37 1.53 -13.86
CA PHE A 19 11.64 2.21 -13.59
C PHE A 19 12.80 1.61 -14.39
N SER A 20 13.95 2.29 -14.38
CA SER A 20 15.17 1.76 -14.96
C SER A 20 15.56 0.43 -14.32
N ARG A 21 16.10 -0.48 -15.15
CA ARG A 21 16.54 -1.79 -14.69
C ARG A 21 17.62 -1.65 -13.62
N GLN A 22 17.38 -2.27 -12.47
CA GLN A 22 18.34 -2.37 -11.38
C GLN A 22 19.11 -3.69 -11.47
N HIS A 23 20.35 -3.69 -11.01
CA HIS A 23 21.18 -4.90 -10.89
C HIS A 23 21.41 -5.19 -9.41
N PHE A 24 20.85 -6.28 -8.91
CA PHE A 24 21.04 -6.75 -7.54
C PHE A 24 21.89 -8.02 -7.56
N GLN A 25 22.98 -8.06 -6.80
CA GLN A 25 23.83 -9.24 -6.73
C GLN A 25 23.23 -10.29 -5.79
N ASP A 26 22.62 -9.83 -4.70
CA ASP A 26 21.96 -10.66 -3.71
C ASP A 26 20.62 -10.06 -3.25
N THR A 27 19.93 -10.79 -2.36
CA THR A 27 18.69 -10.31 -1.74
C THR A 27 18.92 -9.06 -0.88
N ASN A 28 20.10 -8.89 -0.26
CA ASN A 28 20.35 -7.72 0.57
C ASN A 28 20.40 -6.43 -0.25
N ASP A 29 20.97 -6.46 -1.45
CA ASP A 29 20.99 -5.31 -2.36
C ASP A 29 19.56 -4.89 -2.74
N GLN A 30 18.70 -5.85 -3.02
CA GLN A 30 17.28 -5.60 -3.27
C GLN A 30 16.58 -4.99 -2.04
N LEU A 31 16.85 -5.49 -0.84
CA LEU A 31 16.24 -4.97 0.39
C LEU A 31 16.78 -3.59 0.77
N ARG A 32 18.06 -3.29 0.47
CA ARG A 32 18.63 -1.94 0.60
C ARG A 32 17.94 -0.96 -0.34
N PHE A 33 17.76 -1.35 -1.61
CA PHE A 33 17.02 -0.54 -2.57
C PHE A 33 15.58 -0.28 -2.08
N ALA A 34 14.89 -1.31 -1.58
CA ALA A 34 13.56 -1.16 -1.02
C ALA A 34 13.51 -0.25 0.21
N ALA A 35 14.48 -0.37 1.13
CA ALA A 35 14.59 0.50 2.29
C ALA A 35 14.78 1.98 1.90
N ASN A 36 15.65 2.25 0.91
CA ASN A 36 15.87 3.59 0.39
C ASN A 36 14.62 4.15 -0.31
N LEU A 37 13.91 3.31 -1.07
CA LEU A 37 12.65 3.69 -1.69
C LEU A 37 11.59 4.06 -0.64
N ILE A 38 11.40 3.23 0.38
CA ILE A 38 10.48 3.50 1.50
C ILE A 38 10.87 4.83 2.16
N SER A 39 12.16 5.02 2.46
CA SER A 39 12.67 6.26 3.04
C SER A 39 12.36 7.48 2.15
N GLY A 40 12.59 7.38 0.85
CA GLY A 40 12.24 8.43 -0.10
C GLY A 40 10.74 8.77 -0.10
N VAL A 41 9.88 7.76 -0.07
CA VAL A 41 8.43 7.99 -0.04
C VAL A 41 7.97 8.61 1.27
N LEU A 42 8.52 8.18 2.40
CA LEU A 42 8.22 8.79 3.71
C LEU A 42 8.68 10.26 3.77
N ASN A 43 9.81 10.60 3.14
CA ASN A 43 10.25 11.99 3.01
C ASN A 43 9.25 12.80 2.18
N TYR A 44 8.82 12.25 1.05
CA TYR A 44 7.84 12.90 0.19
C TYR A 44 6.48 13.08 0.88
N LYS A 45 6.03 12.08 1.63
CA LYS A 45 4.82 12.17 2.46
C LYS A 45 4.95 13.29 3.50
N ALA A 46 6.09 13.42 4.18
CA ALA A 46 6.30 14.50 5.14
C ALA A 46 6.16 15.88 4.49
N LEU A 47 6.58 16.04 3.22
CA LEU A 47 6.39 17.29 2.46
C LEU A 47 4.92 17.56 2.14
N LEU A 48 4.14 16.51 1.81
CA LEU A 48 2.69 16.61 1.62
C LEU A 48 2.00 17.02 2.92
N ASP A 49 2.28 16.31 4.01
CA ASP A 49 1.62 16.55 5.29
C ASP A 49 1.92 17.97 5.82
N SER A 50 3.14 18.48 5.59
CA SER A 50 3.54 19.85 5.92
C SER A 50 3.12 20.92 4.91
N HIS A 51 2.41 20.55 3.83
CA HIS A 51 2.00 21.44 2.74
C HIS A 51 3.16 22.24 2.12
N SER A 52 4.35 21.64 2.08
CA SER A 52 5.59 22.29 1.60
C SER A 52 5.94 21.94 0.15
N ILE A 53 5.11 21.14 -0.53
CA ILE A 53 5.28 20.87 -1.96
C ILE A 53 4.98 22.13 -2.77
N PRO A 54 5.89 22.57 -3.65
CA PRO A 54 5.64 23.71 -4.54
C PRO A 54 4.40 23.49 -5.40
N THR A 55 3.58 24.53 -5.56
CA THR A 55 2.45 24.50 -6.49
C THR A 55 2.93 24.24 -7.90
N ASP A 56 2.34 23.26 -8.57
CA ASP A 56 2.62 23.01 -9.97
C ASP A 56 2.03 24.10 -10.85
N TYR A 57 2.74 24.45 -11.92
CA TYR A 57 2.26 25.37 -12.94
C TYR A 57 2.12 24.63 -14.27
N GLY A 58 1.04 24.94 -14.98
CA GLY A 58 0.78 24.42 -16.31
C GLY A 58 1.94 24.72 -17.24
N LYS A 59 2.14 23.83 -18.22
CA LYS A 59 3.11 23.97 -19.31
C LYS A 59 2.36 23.97 -20.65
N GLY A 60 3.01 24.40 -21.72
CA GLY A 60 2.39 24.47 -23.05
C GLY A 60 1.25 25.50 -23.10
N GLN A 61 0.06 25.09 -23.52
CA GLN A 61 -1.10 25.99 -23.67
C GLN A 61 -1.57 26.63 -22.34
N LEU A 62 -1.25 26.01 -21.19
CA LEU A 62 -1.60 26.50 -19.87
C LEU A 62 -0.39 27.08 -19.12
N SER A 63 0.64 27.52 -19.85
CA SER A 63 1.89 28.00 -19.25
C SER A 63 1.68 29.09 -18.21
N GLY A 64 2.24 28.88 -17.00
CA GLY A 64 2.21 29.86 -15.91
C GLY A 64 0.90 29.89 -15.10
N GLN A 65 -0.08 29.05 -15.42
CA GLN A 65 -1.30 28.92 -14.62
C GLN A 65 -1.08 27.94 -13.46
N PRO A 66 -1.40 28.30 -12.20
CA PRO A 66 -1.28 27.37 -11.09
C PRO A 66 -2.27 26.21 -11.24
N LEU A 67 -1.81 25.00 -10.95
CA LEU A 67 -2.60 23.78 -11.01
C LEU A 67 -3.11 23.38 -9.61
N CYS A 68 -4.25 22.69 -9.59
CA CYS A 68 -4.83 22.19 -8.36
C CYS A 68 -3.99 21.03 -7.78
N MET A 69 -3.56 21.18 -6.52
CA MET A 69 -2.72 20.18 -5.84
C MET A 69 -3.51 19.04 -5.17
N LYS A 70 -4.84 19.00 -5.28
CA LYS A 70 -5.70 18.05 -4.55
C LYS A 70 -5.37 16.57 -4.81
N GLN A 71 -4.87 16.24 -6.01
CA GLN A 71 -4.51 14.86 -6.36
C GLN A 71 -3.35 14.33 -5.52
N TYR A 72 -2.38 15.19 -5.19
CA TYR A 72 -1.21 14.83 -4.38
C TYR A 72 -1.61 14.34 -2.99
N TYR A 73 -2.55 15.03 -2.35
CA TYR A 73 -3.04 14.67 -1.02
C TYR A 73 -3.89 13.39 -0.99
N GLY A 74 -4.23 12.83 -2.15
CA GLY A 74 -4.88 11.54 -2.28
C GLY A 74 -3.91 10.36 -2.46
N LEU A 75 -2.62 10.59 -2.68
CA LEU A 75 -1.66 9.54 -3.08
C LEU A 75 -1.50 8.42 -2.04
N PHE A 76 -1.44 8.77 -0.75
CA PHE A 76 -1.20 7.82 0.33
C PHE A 76 -2.42 7.59 1.25
N SER A 77 -3.49 8.36 1.04
CA SER A 77 -4.69 8.39 1.89
C SER A 77 -5.94 7.77 1.22
N SER A 78 -5.78 7.19 0.02
CA SER A 78 -6.91 6.68 -0.77
C SER A 78 -6.95 5.16 -0.85
N TYR A 79 -8.16 4.61 -0.78
CA TYR A 79 -8.44 3.19 -1.03
C TYR A 79 -9.71 3.03 -1.87
N ARG A 80 -9.68 2.12 -2.84
CA ARG A 80 -10.85 1.79 -3.68
C ARG A 80 -11.54 0.54 -3.18
N LEU A 81 -12.61 0.74 -2.40
CA LEU A 81 -13.45 -0.32 -1.86
C LEU A 81 -14.33 -0.94 -2.98
N PRO A 82 -14.29 -2.26 -3.21
CA PRO A 82 -15.21 -2.90 -4.15
C PRO A 82 -16.65 -2.85 -3.62
N GLY A 83 -17.61 -2.51 -4.47
CA GLY A 83 -19.04 -2.67 -4.20
C GLY A 83 -19.70 -3.49 -5.31
N HIS A 84 -20.90 -4.05 -5.10
CA HIS A 84 -21.51 -4.99 -6.06
C HIS A 84 -21.83 -4.36 -7.42
N THR A 85 -22.31 -3.11 -7.42
CA THR A 85 -22.69 -2.35 -8.63
C THR A 85 -21.78 -1.14 -8.85
N GLN A 86 -21.29 -0.53 -7.77
CA GLN A 86 -20.42 0.64 -7.80
C GLN A 86 -19.39 0.54 -6.68
N ASP A 87 -18.14 0.84 -7.00
CA ASP A 87 -17.05 0.95 -6.03
C ASP A 87 -17.09 2.28 -5.30
N THR A 88 -16.45 2.35 -4.14
CA THR A 88 -16.31 3.60 -3.37
C THR A 88 -14.85 3.98 -3.25
N LEU A 89 -14.52 5.23 -3.59
CA LEU A 89 -13.22 5.81 -3.25
C LEU A 89 -13.29 6.32 -1.81
N VAL A 90 -12.63 5.61 -0.92
CA VAL A 90 -12.45 6.01 0.48
C VAL A 90 -11.20 6.87 0.53
N ALA A 91 -11.35 8.12 0.96
CA ALA A 91 -10.23 9.00 1.28
C ALA A 91 -10.23 9.19 2.79
N GLN A 92 -9.15 8.76 3.45
CA GLN A 92 -8.98 8.97 4.87
C GLN A 92 -8.87 10.47 5.13
N ARG A 93 -9.76 11.00 5.99
CA ARG A 93 -9.69 12.39 6.44
C ARG A 93 -8.87 12.41 7.72
N SER A 94 -8.04 13.44 7.90
CA SER A 94 -7.21 13.58 9.10
C SER A 94 -8.06 13.46 10.37
N SER A 95 -7.84 12.42 11.15
CA SER A 95 -8.42 12.30 12.49
C SER A 95 -7.61 13.16 13.46
N VAL A 96 -8.26 13.61 14.53
CA VAL A 96 -7.70 14.49 15.57
C VAL A 96 -6.62 13.78 16.42
N MET A 97 -6.46 12.46 16.28
CA MET A 97 -5.51 11.65 17.07
C MET A 97 -4.48 10.97 16.15
N PRO A 98 -3.17 11.07 16.42
CA PRO A 98 -2.15 10.41 15.61
C PRO A 98 -2.14 8.89 15.86
N GLU A 99 -2.54 8.11 14.86
CA GLU A 99 -2.31 6.67 14.82
C GLU A 99 -0.87 6.35 14.35
N PRO A 100 -0.31 5.18 14.71
CA PRO A 100 0.99 4.73 14.23
C PRO A 100 0.99 4.55 12.70
N GLU A 101 1.97 5.17 12.04
CA GLU A 101 2.15 5.07 10.59
C GLU A 101 2.85 3.76 10.23
N HIS A 102 2.26 3.02 9.29
CA HIS A 102 2.75 1.73 8.86
C HIS A 102 2.63 1.56 7.34
N ILE A 103 3.31 0.55 6.82
CA ILE A 103 3.17 0.10 5.44
C ILE A 103 2.82 -1.37 5.41
N ILE A 104 2.23 -1.82 4.31
CA ILE A 104 2.03 -3.23 4.04
C ILE A 104 3.13 -3.69 3.09
N VAL A 105 3.88 -4.71 3.52
CA VAL A 105 4.91 -5.37 2.71
C VAL A 105 4.35 -6.70 2.23
N ALA A 106 4.25 -6.85 0.91
CA ALA A 106 3.88 -8.11 0.27
C ALA A 106 5.14 -8.92 -0.09
N CYS A 107 5.25 -10.16 0.40
CA CYS A 107 6.36 -11.08 0.12
C CYS A 107 5.84 -12.53 0.07
N TYR A 108 6.13 -13.29 -0.99
CA TYR A 108 5.61 -14.66 -1.20
C TYR A 108 4.07 -14.79 -1.00
N ASN A 109 3.31 -13.82 -1.51
CA ASN A 109 1.84 -13.70 -1.32
C ASN A 109 1.38 -13.54 0.14
N GLN A 110 2.30 -13.31 1.08
CA GLN A 110 2.04 -12.99 2.48
C GLN A 110 2.13 -11.48 2.68
N PHE A 111 1.33 -10.96 3.61
CA PHE A 111 1.25 -9.53 3.91
C PHE A 111 1.72 -9.27 5.33
N PHE A 112 2.64 -8.32 5.50
CA PHE A 112 3.22 -7.95 6.79
C PHE A 112 2.99 -6.47 7.04
N VAL A 113 2.57 -6.13 8.27
CA VAL A 113 2.53 -4.76 8.74
C VAL A 113 3.95 -4.38 9.18
N LEU A 114 4.48 -3.31 8.61
CA LEU A 114 5.74 -2.71 9.02
C LEU A 114 5.47 -1.29 9.52
N ASP A 115 5.54 -1.09 10.83
CA ASP A 115 5.51 0.25 11.42
C ASP A 115 6.73 1.04 10.96
N VAL A 116 6.50 2.21 10.38
CA VAL A 116 7.57 3.10 9.87
C VAL A 116 7.85 4.26 10.83
N VAL A 117 6.94 4.50 11.76
CA VAL A 117 7.10 5.43 12.88
C VAL A 117 6.83 4.68 14.18
N THR A 118 7.84 4.61 15.05
CA THR A 118 7.75 3.96 16.35
C THR A 118 8.20 4.95 17.43
N ASN A 119 7.43 5.10 18.50
CA ASN A 119 7.73 6.04 19.59
C ASN A 119 8.00 7.48 19.08
N PHE A 120 7.17 7.96 18.15
CA PHE A 120 7.32 9.27 17.49
C PHE A 120 8.63 9.47 16.71
N ARG A 121 9.40 8.40 16.50
CA ARG A 121 10.62 8.41 15.70
C ARG A 121 10.42 7.58 14.45
N ARG A 122 10.76 8.18 13.31
CA ARG A 122 10.80 7.45 12.04
C ARG A 122 11.98 6.47 12.01
N LEU A 123 11.73 5.27 11.49
CA LEU A 123 12.76 4.27 11.27
C LEU A 123 13.82 4.75 10.28
N SER A 124 15.08 4.48 10.61
CA SER A 124 16.19 4.74 9.68
C SER A 124 16.19 3.73 8.52
N GLU A 125 16.94 4.02 7.45
CA GLU A 125 17.13 3.07 6.34
C GLU A 125 17.70 1.73 6.82
N GLY A 126 18.60 1.75 7.81
CA GLY A 126 19.15 0.54 8.43
C GLY A 126 18.11 -0.26 9.23
N ASP A 127 17.21 0.43 9.92
CA ASP A 127 16.10 -0.22 10.64
C ASP A 127 15.10 -0.83 9.66
N LEU A 128 14.72 -0.09 8.62
CA LEU A 128 13.85 -0.57 7.53
C LEU A 128 14.45 -1.82 6.87
N PHE A 129 15.72 -1.77 6.49
CA PHE A 129 16.44 -2.93 5.94
C PHE A 129 16.41 -4.13 6.89
N THR A 130 16.63 -3.91 8.19
CA THR A 130 16.60 -4.97 9.20
C THR A 130 15.21 -5.60 9.32
N GLN A 131 14.14 -4.79 9.30
CA GLN A 131 12.77 -5.30 9.34
C GLN A 131 12.40 -6.04 8.05
N LEU A 132 12.80 -5.52 6.89
CA LEU A 132 12.60 -6.18 5.60
C LEU A 132 13.28 -7.55 5.54
N ARG A 133 14.50 -7.70 6.08
CA ARG A 133 15.16 -9.01 6.21
C ARG A 133 14.37 -9.99 7.07
N LYS A 134 13.79 -9.52 8.18
CA LYS A 134 12.92 -10.36 9.03
C LYS A 134 11.69 -10.81 8.26
N ILE A 135 11.05 -9.89 7.52
CA ILE A 135 9.87 -10.18 6.69
C ILE A 135 10.18 -11.25 5.66
N VAL A 136 11.28 -11.12 4.90
CA VAL A 136 11.68 -12.15 3.92
C VAL A 136 11.89 -13.50 4.58
N LYS A 137 12.57 -13.54 5.74
CA LYS A 137 12.80 -14.77 6.49
C LYS A 137 11.49 -15.43 6.96
N MET A 138 10.54 -14.64 7.47
CA MET A 138 9.22 -15.15 7.89
C MET A 138 8.42 -15.64 6.68
N ALA A 139 8.41 -14.88 5.59
CA ALA A 139 7.67 -15.22 4.37
C ALA A 139 8.20 -16.47 3.65
N SER A 140 9.49 -16.81 3.84
CA SER A 140 10.08 -18.06 3.33
C SER A 140 9.71 -19.31 4.12
N ASN A 141 9.12 -19.18 5.32
CA ASN A 141 8.67 -20.32 6.09
C ASN A 141 7.40 -20.91 5.45
N GLU A 142 7.48 -22.13 4.92
CA GLU A 142 6.35 -22.77 4.24
C GLU A 142 5.26 -23.23 5.23
N ASP A 143 5.65 -23.61 6.45
CA ASP A 143 4.74 -24.14 7.47
C ASP A 143 3.77 -23.06 7.98
N GLU A 144 4.16 -21.79 7.90
CA GLU A 144 3.37 -20.63 8.33
C GLU A 144 2.64 -19.93 7.15
N ARG A 145 2.71 -20.49 5.93
CA ARG A 145 2.19 -19.84 4.73
C ARG A 145 0.66 -19.81 4.71
N LEU A 146 0.08 -18.62 4.69
CA LEU A 146 -1.36 -18.41 4.56
C LEU A 146 -1.81 -18.41 3.08
N PRO A 147 -3.10 -18.67 2.81
CA PRO A 147 -3.66 -18.58 1.45
C PRO A 147 -3.41 -17.20 0.80
N PRO A 148 -3.18 -17.15 -0.52
CA PRO A 148 -2.77 -15.94 -1.25
C PRO A 148 -3.95 -14.98 -1.47
N ILE A 149 -4.40 -14.31 -0.41
CA ILE A 149 -5.63 -13.51 -0.42
C ILE A 149 -5.60 -12.32 -1.38
N GLY A 150 -4.40 -11.86 -1.77
CA GLY A 150 -4.21 -10.78 -2.76
C GLY A 150 -4.67 -11.11 -4.15
N LEU A 151 -4.73 -12.39 -4.50
CA LEU A 151 -5.22 -12.82 -5.79
C LEU A 151 -6.67 -12.37 -6.02
N LEU A 152 -7.50 -12.37 -4.97
CA LEU A 152 -8.90 -11.97 -5.05
C LEU A 152 -9.12 -10.53 -5.53
N THR A 153 -8.14 -9.64 -5.32
CA THR A 153 -8.24 -8.24 -5.76
C THR A 153 -8.01 -8.05 -7.25
N SER A 154 -7.47 -9.09 -7.91
CA SER A 154 -7.26 -9.13 -9.36
C SER A 154 -8.52 -9.53 -10.14
N ASP A 155 -9.55 -10.05 -9.46
CA ASP A 155 -10.80 -10.43 -10.09
C ASP A 155 -11.63 -9.19 -10.49
N ALA A 156 -12.67 -9.43 -11.29
CA ALA A 156 -13.67 -8.43 -11.61
C ALA A 156 -14.35 -7.90 -10.33
N ARG A 157 -14.79 -6.64 -10.39
CA ARG A 157 -15.08 -5.85 -9.18
C ARG A 157 -16.22 -6.44 -8.36
N SER A 158 -17.18 -7.10 -9.02
CA SER A 158 -18.36 -7.67 -8.35
C SER A 158 -17.99 -8.96 -7.63
N GLN A 159 -17.16 -9.78 -8.25
CA GLN A 159 -16.60 -11.00 -7.68
C GLN A 159 -15.73 -10.67 -6.46
N TRP A 160 -14.86 -9.66 -6.57
CA TRP A 160 -14.09 -9.19 -5.42
C TRP A 160 -14.99 -8.63 -4.30
N ALA A 161 -16.06 -7.89 -4.63
CA ALA A 161 -17.00 -7.40 -3.62
C ALA A 161 -17.67 -8.55 -2.84
N GLU A 162 -18.06 -9.61 -3.54
CA GLU A 162 -18.66 -10.81 -2.95
C GLU A 162 -17.66 -11.56 -2.07
N ALA A 163 -16.47 -11.89 -2.59
CA ALA A 163 -15.42 -12.57 -1.85
C ALA A 163 -15.01 -11.78 -0.59
N ARG A 164 -14.86 -10.46 -0.70
CA ARG A 164 -14.58 -9.59 0.45
C ARG A 164 -15.70 -9.65 1.51
N THR A 165 -16.96 -9.72 1.08
CA THR A 165 -18.10 -9.83 2.01
C THR A 165 -18.02 -11.11 2.84
N VAL A 166 -17.58 -12.22 2.24
CA VAL A 166 -17.33 -13.48 2.95
C VAL A 166 -16.18 -13.34 3.95
N LEU A 167 -15.04 -12.77 3.53
CA LEU A 167 -13.87 -12.58 4.39
C LEU A 167 -14.18 -11.74 5.64
N VAL A 168 -14.93 -10.65 5.48
CA VAL A 168 -15.31 -9.77 6.59
C VAL A 168 -16.26 -10.47 7.57
N LYS A 169 -17.15 -11.35 7.07
CA LYS A 169 -18.02 -12.15 7.94
C LYS A 169 -17.24 -13.20 8.73
N GLY A 170 -16.27 -13.86 8.11
CA GLY A 170 -15.41 -14.86 8.77
C GLY A 170 -14.56 -14.27 9.91
N GLN A 171 -14.09 -13.03 9.76
CA GLN A 171 -13.31 -12.34 10.81
C GLN A 171 -14.09 -12.07 12.09
N ARG A 172 -15.43 -11.93 12.01
CA ARG A 172 -16.27 -11.74 13.21
C ARG A 172 -16.49 -13.04 13.99
N GLN A 173 -16.14 -14.20 13.43
CA GLN A 173 -16.39 -15.52 14.01
C GLN A 173 -15.13 -16.18 14.62
N CYS A 174 -13.93 -15.69 14.31
CA CYS A 174 -12.71 -16.12 14.98
C CYS A 174 -12.46 -15.25 16.23
N PRO A 175 -12.39 -15.83 17.45
CA PRO A 175 -11.93 -15.08 18.61
C PRO A 175 -10.49 -14.61 18.32
N ALA A 176 -10.28 -13.30 18.45
CA ALA A 176 -9.02 -12.65 18.07
C ALA A 176 -7.81 -13.36 18.70
N SER A 177 -6.86 -13.77 17.85
CA SER A 177 -5.50 -14.06 18.30
C SER A 177 -4.97 -12.82 19.06
N PRO A 178 -4.40 -12.97 20.27
CA PRO A 178 -4.05 -11.84 21.12
C PRO A 178 -2.76 -11.21 20.60
N ARG A 179 -2.82 -10.40 19.54
CA ARG A 179 -1.68 -9.55 19.12
C ARG A 179 -1.96 -8.40 18.13
N SER A 180 -3.21 -8.08 17.78
CA SER A 180 -3.47 -6.88 16.96
C SER A 180 -4.67 -6.09 17.48
N SER A 181 -4.42 -5.19 18.42
CA SER A 181 -5.36 -4.18 18.91
C SER A 181 -5.45 -2.97 17.96
N HIS A 182 -5.55 -3.21 16.65
CA HIS A 182 -5.72 -2.16 15.65
C HIS A 182 -7.01 -2.38 14.84
N PRO A 183 -8.09 -1.61 15.12
CA PRO A 183 -9.40 -1.79 14.50
C PRO A 183 -9.47 -1.37 13.01
N HIS A 184 -8.37 -0.89 12.42
CA HIS A 184 -8.35 -0.32 11.07
C HIS A 184 -7.49 -1.06 10.04
N ALA A 185 -6.87 -2.19 10.41
CA ALA A 185 -6.24 -3.09 9.45
C ALA A 185 -7.33 -3.89 8.70
N HIS A 186 -8.14 -3.21 7.90
CA HIS A 186 -8.95 -3.87 6.88
C HIS A 186 -7.99 -4.41 5.81
N TRP A 187 -7.51 -5.64 6.04
CA TRP A 187 -6.71 -6.47 5.16
C TRP A 187 -6.75 -6.01 3.71
N LEU A 188 -5.70 -5.28 3.34
CA LEU A 188 -5.41 -4.82 2.01
C LEU A 188 -4.40 -5.77 1.41
N PRO A 189 -4.75 -6.50 0.36
CA PRO A 189 -3.73 -7.25 -0.34
C PRO A 189 -3.56 -6.64 -1.75
N CYS A 190 -2.40 -6.00 -1.97
CA CYS A 190 -2.00 -5.58 -3.31
C CYS A 190 -1.67 -6.82 -4.17
N ALA A 191 -2.31 -6.92 -5.34
CA ALA A 191 -2.04 -7.95 -6.34
C ALA A 191 -0.70 -7.71 -7.06
N GLY A 192 0.04 -8.80 -7.28
CA GLY A 192 1.21 -8.83 -8.16
C GLY A 192 1.99 -10.13 -8.04
N SER A 193 1.70 -11.10 -8.90
CA SER A 193 2.51 -12.30 -9.13
C SER A 193 3.71 -11.95 -10.03
N ALA A 194 4.87 -11.70 -9.43
CA ALA A 194 6.17 -11.55 -10.08
C ALA A 194 7.28 -11.85 -9.04
N PRO A 195 8.49 -12.29 -9.45
CA PRO A 195 9.54 -12.73 -8.52
C PRO A 195 9.85 -11.64 -7.49
N CYS A 196 9.68 -11.97 -6.21
CA CYS A 196 9.90 -11.15 -5.01
C CYS A 196 10.29 -9.68 -5.28
N HIS A 197 9.36 -8.86 -5.74
CA HIS A 197 9.53 -7.40 -5.69
C HIS A 197 8.70 -6.91 -4.51
N PRO A 198 9.28 -6.16 -3.54
CA PRO A 198 8.49 -5.57 -2.46
C PRO A 198 7.51 -4.58 -3.07
N HIS A 199 6.26 -5.02 -3.26
CA HIS A 199 5.16 -4.15 -3.65
C HIS A 199 4.77 -3.34 -2.41
N LEU A 200 5.14 -2.06 -2.44
CA LEU A 200 4.92 -1.14 -1.35
C LEU A 200 3.50 -0.56 -1.45
N ALA A 201 2.61 -0.97 -0.55
CA ALA A 201 1.42 -0.19 -0.26
C ALA A 201 1.73 0.61 1.01
N LEU A 202 2.06 1.89 0.85
CA LEU A 202 2.13 2.78 1.99
C LEU A 202 0.71 3.13 2.43
N HIS A 203 0.36 2.73 3.65
CA HIS A 203 -0.80 3.25 4.36
C HIS A 203 -0.31 4.26 5.38
N GLY A 204 0.12 5.42 4.87
CA GLY A 204 0.43 6.57 5.70
C GLY A 204 -0.63 7.63 5.49
N ARG A 205 -1.30 8.05 6.58
CA ARG A 205 -2.28 9.14 6.73
C ARG A 205 -2.93 9.67 5.46
#